data_AF-A0A7W9PRH0-F1
#
_entry.id   AF-A0A7W9PRH0-F1
#
_cell.length_a   1.000
_cell.length_b   1.000
_cell.length_c   1.000
_cell.angle_alpha   90.00
_cell.angle_beta   90.00
_cell.angle_gamma   90.00
#
_symmetry.space_group_name_H-M   'P 1'
#
loop_
_entity.id
_entity.type
_entity.pdbx_description
1 polymer ?
#
loop_
_entity_poly.entity_id
_entity_poly.type
_entity_poly.pdbx_seq_one_letter_code
_entity_poly.pdbx_strand_id
1 'polypeptide(L)'
;MLTEVSWGWRMPSMRAVLEARRKAAAVRVEDLEAELEQVRAALVEAEEVLRRRVIGLEQYLEALAEEEASAEAVVSQRKPVGPRRAVPHRQAAAGTEVLSVDYQALMAAAAQAAADGLGARRAAVVLGWDSASASRVEGARARLKRLVERGWLVEERPGRFTLPAPEQDAAGAGRPGGGS
;
A
#
# COMPACT_ATOMS: atom_id res chain seq x y z
N MET A 1 18.96 72.07 49.81
CA MET A 1 17.69 71.38 49.48
C MET A 1 18.05 70.02 48.93
N LEU A 2 17.95 68.96 49.75
CA LEU A 2 18.14 67.58 49.32
C LEU A 2 16.85 66.84 49.67
N THR A 3 16.05 66.52 48.66
CA THR A 3 14.83 65.72 48.81
C THR A 3 15.22 64.25 48.78
N GLU A 4 15.08 63.58 49.94
CA GLU A 4 15.20 62.13 50.05
C GLU A 4 14.11 61.44 49.22
N VAL A 5 14.53 60.64 48.26
CA VAL A 5 13.65 59.74 47.51
C VAL A 5 13.42 58.51 48.40
N SER A 6 12.27 58.49 49.06
CA SER A 6 11.78 57.34 49.82
C SER A 6 11.43 56.19 48.88
N TRP A 7 12.28 55.17 48.81
CA TRP A 7 12.02 53.92 48.09
C TRP A 7 11.15 52.99 48.97
N GLY A 8 9.85 53.27 49.03
CA GLY A 8 8.89 52.43 49.73
C GLY A 8 8.54 51.16 48.93
N TRP A 9 9.32 50.09 49.06
CA TRP A 9 8.89 48.75 48.65
C TRP A 9 7.83 48.22 49.62
N ARG A 10 6.56 48.52 49.34
CA ARG A 10 5.43 47.88 50.03
C ARG A 10 5.32 46.44 49.55
N MET A 11 5.79 45.49 50.36
CA MET A 11 5.60 44.06 50.12
C MET A 11 4.11 43.76 49.96
N PRO A 12 3.67 43.10 48.87
CA PRO A 12 2.29 42.70 48.71
C PRO A 12 1.91 41.73 49.83
N SER A 13 0.70 41.89 50.38
CA SER A 13 0.22 40.98 51.41
C SER A 13 0.08 39.56 50.85
N MET A 14 0.26 38.54 51.68
CA MET A 14 0.10 37.13 51.29
C MET A 14 -1.25 36.88 50.59
N ARG A 15 -2.31 37.57 51.01
CA ARG A 15 -3.64 37.52 50.37
C ARG A 15 -3.60 37.99 48.92
N ALA A 16 -2.95 39.12 48.63
CA ALA A 16 -2.84 39.65 47.28
C ALA A 16 -2.08 38.70 46.35
N VAL A 17 -1.01 38.05 46.86
CA VAL A 17 -0.25 37.04 46.11
C VAL A 17 -1.11 35.82 45.78
N LEU A 18 -1.89 35.32 46.75
CA LEU A 18 -2.79 34.18 46.53
C LEU A 18 -3.94 34.53 45.55
N GLU A 19 -4.52 35.73 45.66
CA GLU A 19 -5.54 36.20 44.72
C GLU A 19 -4.98 36.33 43.30
N ALA A 20 -3.76 36.84 43.13
CA ALA A 20 -3.10 36.90 41.83
C ALA A 20 -2.87 35.51 41.25
N ARG A 21 -2.40 34.54 42.05
CA ARG A 21 -2.24 33.15 41.62
C ARG A 21 -3.57 32.49 41.26
N ARG A 22 -4.63 32.73 42.04
CA ARG A 22 -5.97 32.22 41.75
C ARG A 22 -6.50 32.79 40.43
N LYS A 23 -6.31 34.09 40.18
CA LYS A 23 -6.70 34.74 38.92
C LYS A 23 -5.91 34.17 37.74
N ALA A 24 -4.59 34.02 37.88
CA ALA A 24 -3.75 33.40 36.85
C ALA A 24 -4.18 31.96 36.55
N ALA A 25 -4.50 31.17 37.57
CA ALA A 25 -5.02 29.82 37.40
C ALA A 25 -6.38 29.81 36.70
N ALA A 26 -7.28 30.73 37.05
CA ALA A 26 -8.59 30.86 36.41
C ALA A 26 -8.46 31.21 34.91
N VAL A 27 -7.60 32.16 34.57
CA VAL A 27 -7.31 32.49 33.16
C VAL A 27 -6.75 31.28 32.42
N ARG A 28 -5.83 30.52 33.03
CA ARG A 28 -5.28 29.31 32.38
C ARG A 28 -6.34 28.24 32.14
N VAL A 29 -7.33 28.11 33.03
CA VAL A 29 -8.47 27.19 32.83
C VAL A 29 -9.32 27.67 31.66
N GLU A 30 -9.65 28.95 31.60
CA GLU A 30 -10.42 29.53 30.50
C GLU A 30 -9.72 29.35 29.14
N ASP A 31 -8.41 29.60 29.09
CA ASP A 31 -7.59 29.36 27.89
C ASP A 31 -7.65 27.90 27.45
N LEU A 32 -7.50 26.95 28.39
CA LEU A 32 -7.55 25.52 28.11
C LEU A 32 -8.94 25.07 27.66
N GLU A 33 -10.01 25.63 28.22
CA GLU A 33 -11.38 25.36 27.79
C GLU A 33 -11.61 25.88 26.36
N ALA A 34 -11.08 27.06 26.02
CA ALA A 34 -11.13 27.57 24.66
C ALA A 34 -10.32 26.70 23.68
N GLU A 35 -9.12 26.25 24.06
CA GLU A 35 -8.32 25.30 23.27
C GLU A 35 -9.07 23.96 23.07
N LEU A 36 -9.72 23.45 24.12
CA LEU A 36 -10.51 22.21 24.05
C LEU A 36 -11.67 22.33 23.07
N GLU A 37 -12.42 23.43 23.10
CA GLU A 37 -13.53 23.66 22.17
C GLU A 37 -13.05 23.79 20.73
N GLN A 38 -11.89 24.43 20.50
CA GLN A 38 -11.27 24.47 19.17
C GLN A 38 -10.88 23.07 18.68
N VAL A 39 -10.27 22.25 19.54
CA VAL A 39 -9.89 20.86 19.20
C VAL A 39 -11.13 20.01 18.94
N ARG A 40 -12.20 20.17 19.73
CA ARG A 40 -13.48 19.48 19.51
C ARG A 40 -14.10 19.84 18.17
N ALA A 41 -14.11 21.12 17.80
CA ALA A 41 -14.59 21.56 16.50
C ALA A 41 -13.75 20.97 15.36
N ALA A 42 -12.41 21.01 15.48
CA ALA A 42 -11.51 20.42 14.50
C ALA A 42 -11.69 18.90 14.37
N LEU A 43 -11.98 18.21 15.48
CA LEU A 43 -12.26 16.78 15.49
C LEU A 43 -13.54 16.46 14.71
N VAL A 44 -14.64 17.21 14.93
CA VAL A 44 -15.90 17.01 14.21
C VAL A 44 -15.70 17.17 12.70
N GLU A 45 -14.95 18.18 12.26
CA GLU A 45 -14.61 18.37 10.85
C GLU A 45 -13.76 17.22 10.28
N ALA A 46 -12.76 16.75 11.04
CA ALA A 46 -11.92 15.62 10.64
C ALA A 46 -12.72 14.32 10.52
N GLU A 47 -13.64 14.07 11.46
CA GLU A 47 -14.57 12.94 11.40
C GLU A 47 -15.48 13.01 10.18
N GLU A 48 -15.96 14.19 9.81
CA GLU A 48 -16.81 14.35 8.63
C GLU A 48 -16.05 14.14 7.32
N VAL A 49 -14.79 14.60 7.25
CA VAL A 49 -13.89 14.25 6.15
C VAL A 49 -13.69 12.73 6.07
N LEU A 50 -13.50 12.06 7.20
CA LEU A 50 -13.36 10.61 7.25
C LEU A 50 -14.64 9.90 6.76
N ARG A 51 -15.82 10.28 7.27
CA ARG A 51 -17.11 9.70 6.84
C ARG A 51 -17.29 9.80 5.33
N ARG A 52 -17.04 10.97 4.74
CA ARG A 52 -17.13 11.16 3.28
C ARG A 52 -16.17 10.26 2.50
N ARG A 53 -14.95 10.06 3.00
CA ARG A 53 -13.98 9.15 2.36
C ARG A 53 -14.39 7.69 2.46
N VAL A 54 -14.96 7.28 3.60
CA VAL A 54 -15.50 5.92 3.78
C VAL A 54 -16.64 5.68 2.81
N ILE A 55 -17.62 6.58 2.75
CA ILE A 55 -18.74 6.49 1.80
C ILE A 55 -18.21 6.44 0.36
N GLY A 56 -17.28 7.31 -0.01
CA GLY A 56 -16.70 7.32 -1.35
C GLY A 56 -15.95 6.02 -1.69
N LEU A 57 -15.28 5.41 -0.72
CA LEU A 57 -14.63 4.11 -0.89
C LEU A 57 -15.66 2.99 -1.06
N GLU A 58 -16.70 2.97 -0.22
CA GLU A 58 -17.80 2.00 -0.33
C GLU A 58 -18.48 2.10 -1.70
N GLN A 59 -18.84 3.31 -2.14
CA GLN A 59 -19.43 3.56 -3.46
C GLN A 59 -18.49 3.15 -4.61
N TYR A 60 -17.20 3.42 -4.48
CA TYR A 60 -16.22 2.97 -5.48
C TYR A 60 -16.11 1.45 -5.54
N LEU A 61 -16.13 0.78 -4.39
CA LEU A 61 -16.11 -0.69 -4.31
C LEU A 61 -17.41 -1.30 -4.84
N GLU A 62 -18.57 -0.69 -4.57
CA GLU A 62 -19.86 -1.06 -5.16
C GLU A 62 -19.83 -0.89 -6.68
N ALA A 63 -19.36 0.24 -7.20
CA ALA A 63 -19.22 0.46 -8.64
C ALA A 63 -18.29 -0.57 -9.30
N LEU A 64 -17.16 -0.91 -8.66
CA LEU A 64 -16.30 -2.00 -9.12
C LEU A 64 -17.00 -3.37 -9.08
N ALA A 65 -17.81 -3.63 -8.06
CA ALA A 65 -18.57 -4.87 -7.96
C ALA A 65 -19.70 -4.94 -9.01
N GLU A 66 -20.35 -3.81 -9.33
CA GLU A 66 -21.33 -3.69 -10.40
C GLU A 66 -20.67 -3.83 -11.78
N GLU A 67 -19.48 -3.26 -11.98
CA GLU A 67 -18.67 -3.49 -13.19
C GLU A 67 -18.23 -4.94 -13.29
N GLU A 68 -17.79 -5.58 -12.19
CA GLU A 68 -17.49 -7.03 -12.14
C GLU A 68 -18.75 -7.86 -12.45
N ALA A 69 -19.92 -7.52 -11.89
CA ALA A 69 -21.19 -8.21 -12.12
C ALA A 69 -21.75 -8.00 -13.54
N SER A 70 -21.60 -6.81 -14.10
CA SER A 70 -21.95 -6.48 -15.48
C SER A 70 -20.98 -7.17 -16.45
N ALA A 71 -19.68 -7.15 -16.14
CA ALA A 71 -18.70 -7.95 -16.85
C ALA A 71 -19.01 -9.45 -16.75
N GLU A 72 -19.42 -9.96 -15.59
CA GLU A 72 -19.88 -11.35 -15.40
C GLU A 72 -21.16 -11.65 -16.18
N ALA A 73 -22.12 -10.71 -16.29
CA ALA A 73 -23.31 -10.87 -17.10
C ALA A 73 -22.99 -10.88 -18.61
N VAL A 74 -22.06 -10.04 -19.07
CA VAL A 74 -21.53 -10.03 -20.45
C VAL A 74 -20.66 -11.26 -20.72
N VAL A 75 -19.93 -11.76 -19.71
CA VAL A 75 -19.13 -13.00 -19.74
C VAL A 75 -20.01 -14.25 -19.61
N SER A 76 -21.22 -14.15 -19.06
CA SER A 76 -22.20 -15.24 -19.08
C SER A 76 -22.71 -15.52 -20.50
N GLN A 77 -22.63 -14.54 -21.41
CA GLN A 77 -22.77 -14.74 -22.86
C GLN A 77 -21.43 -15.06 -23.57
N ARG A 78 -20.32 -15.10 -22.83
CA ARG A 78 -18.98 -15.33 -23.37
C ARG A 78 -18.11 -16.11 -22.39
N LYS A 79 -18.30 -17.43 -22.30
CA LYS A 79 -17.51 -18.47 -21.60
C LYS A 79 -16.88 -18.07 -20.23
N PRO A 80 -17.12 -18.83 -19.16
CA PRO A 80 -16.98 -18.36 -17.78
C PRO A 80 -15.55 -17.90 -17.44
N VAL A 81 -15.43 -16.68 -16.91
CA VAL A 81 -14.20 -16.16 -16.29
C VAL A 81 -14.29 -16.44 -14.79
N GLY A 82 -13.47 -17.39 -14.32
CA GLY A 82 -13.33 -17.74 -12.90
C GLY A 82 -12.58 -16.69 -12.07
N PRO A 83 -12.61 -16.82 -10.74
CA PRO A 83 -12.49 -15.71 -9.80
C PRO A 83 -11.06 -15.14 -9.77
N ARG A 84 -10.94 -13.83 -9.96
CA ARG A 84 -9.71 -13.04 -9.70
C ARG A 84 -8.41 -13.70 -10.17
N ARG A 85 -8.32 -13.82 -11.51
CA ARG A 85 -7.12 -14.05 -12.35
C ARG A 85 -6.17 -15.16 -11.85
N ALA A 86 -6.54 -16.40 -12.16
CA ALA A 86 -5.57 -17.49 -12.24
C ALA A 86 -4.46 -17.10 -13.23
N VAL A 87 -3.20 -17.26 -12.83
CA VAL A 87 -2.04 -17.09 -13.72
C VAL A 87 -2.05 -18.27 -14.71
N PRO A 88 -2.33 -18.08 -16.01
CA PRO A 88 -2.31 -19.18 -16.98
C PRO A 88 -0.93 -19.84 -16.99
N HIS A 89 -0.83 -21.11 -17.39
CA HIS A 89 0.49 -21.71 -17.62
C HIS A 89 1.14 -21.06 -18.83
N ARG A 90 2.45 -20.76 -18.77
CA ARG A 90 3.20 -20.09 -19.85
C ARG A 90 3.02 -20.80 -21.20
N GLN A 91 3.05 -22.13 -21.20
CA GLN A 91 2.88 -22.96 -22.40
C GLN A 91 1.52 -22.78 -23.09
N ALA A 92 0.50 -22.33 -22.36
CA ALA A 92 -0.86 -22.12 -22.85
C ALA A 92 -1.17 -20.65 -23.17
N ALA A 93 -0.17 -19.75 -23.09
CA ALA A 93 -0.34 -18.31 -23.27
C ALA A 93 0.48 -17.79 -24.46
N ALA A 94 -0.09 -16.85 -25.22
CA ALA A 94 0.58 -16.21 -26.35
C ALA A 94 1.73 -15.28 -25.92
N GLY A 95 1.67 -14.78 -24.67
CA GLY A 95 2.64 -13.84 -24.14
C GLY A 95 2.18 -13.26 -22.79
N THR A 96 3.00 -12.38 -22.22
CA THR A 96 2.79 -11.81 -20.87
C THR A 96 1.56 -10.89 -20.78
N GLU A 97 1.05 -10.39 -21.91
CA GLU A 97 -0.14 -9.54 -22.02
C GLU A 97 -1.43 -10.20 -21.49
N VAL A 98 -1.45 -11.54 -21.41
CA VAL A 98 -2.56 -12.30 -20.81
C VAL A 98 -2.56 -12.21 -19.28
N LEU A 99 -1.42 -11.86 -18.66
CA LEU A 99 -1.28 -11.71 -17.22
C LEU A 99 -1.99 -10.45 -16.70
N SER A 100 -2.27 -10.39 -15.39
CA SER A 100 -2.67 -9.11 -14.75
C SER A 100 -1.58 -8.06 -14.86
N VAL A 101 -1.98 -6.80 -14.78
CA VAL A 101 -1.06 -5.65 -14.80
C VAL A 101 0.03 -5.80 -13.73
N ASP A 102 -0.34 -6.23 -12.51
CA ASP A 102 0.61 -6.55 -11.44
C ASP A 102 1.66 -7.60 -11.87
N TYR A 103 1.22 -8.71 -12.49
CA TYR A 103 2.13 -9.76 -12.93
C TYR A 103 2.97 -9.32 -14.14
N GLN A 104 2.42 -8.51 -15.05
CA GLN A 104 3.18 -7.90 -16.14
C GLN A 104 4.30 -6.98 -15.61
N ALA A 105 4.00 -6.16 -14.58
CA ALA A 105 4.99 -5.31 -13.93
C ALA A 105 6.11 -6.14 -13.27
N LEU A 106 5.78 -7.27 -12.64
CA LEU A 106 6.77 -8.21 -12.09
C LEU A 106 7.63 -8.85 -13.19
N MET A 107 7.03 -9.24 -14.32
CA MET A 107 7.77 -9.78 -15.47
C MET A 107 8.74 -8.74 -16.05
N ALA A 108 8.30 -7.48 -16.20
CA ALA A 108 9.16 -6.38 -16.64
C ALA A 108 10.31 -6.11 -15.64
N ALA A 109 10.02 -6.14 -14.34
CA ALA A 109 11.05 -5.98 -13.31
C ALA A 109 12.05 -7.15 -13.28
N ALA A 110 11.61 -8.38 -13.57
CA ALA A 110 12.49 -9.53 -13.73
C ALA A 110 13.37 -9.40 -14.99
N ALA A 111 12.83 -8.90 -16.09
CA ALA A 111 13.59 -8.59 -17.30
C ALA A 111 14.70 -7.56 -17.01
N GLN A 112 14.37 -6.50 -16.27
CA GLN A 112 15.33 -5.46 -15.85
C GLN A 112 16.38 -5.98 -14.88
N ALA A 113 16.04 -6.96 -14.03
CA ALA A 113 16.97 -7.57 -13.11
C ALA A 113 17.91 -8.58 -13.79
N ALA A 114 17.57 -9.05 -15.00
CA ALA A 114 18.36 -9.99 -15.79
C ALA A 114 18.90 -11.15 -14.95
N ALA A 115 20.19 -11.48 -15.09
CA ALA A 115 20.84 -12.60 -14.38
C ALA A 115 20.93 -12.42 -12.86
N ASP A 116 20.82 -11.19 -12.34
CA ASP A 116 20.84 -10.95 -10.89
C ASP A 116 19.56 -11.43 -10.21
N GLY A 117 18.46 -11.48 -10.98
CA GLY A 117 17.15 -11.95 -10.56
C GLY A 117 16.37 -10.95 -9.69
N LEU A 118 15.06 -10.98 -9.83
CA LEU A 118 14.15 -10.17 -9.04
C LEU A 118 14.03 -10.76 -7.63
N GLY A 119 14.20 -9.93 -6.60
CA GLY A 119 13.96 -10.31 -5.20
C GLY A 119 12.59 -9.86 -4.70
N ALA A 120 12.05 -10.57 -3.69
CA ALA A 120 10.72 -10.30 -3.13
C ALA A 120 10.54 -8.88 -2.59
N ARG A 121 11.57 -8.29 -1.97
CA ARG A 121 11.51 -6.90 -1.47
C ARG A 121 11.38 -5.88 -2.62
N ARG A 122 12.14 -6.06 -3.71
CA ARG A 122 12.04 -5.21 -4.91
C ARG A 122 10.69 -5.41 -5.60
N ALA A 123 10.19 -6.64 -5.64
CA ALA A 123 8.85 -6.94 -6.16
C ALA A 123 7.75 -6.23 -5.37
N ALA A 124 7.86 -6.15 -4.03
CA ALA A 124 6.92 -5.36 -3.21
C ALA A 124 6.92 -3.88 -3.62
N VAL A 125 8.09 -3.28 -3.86
CA VAL A 125 8.20 -1.89 -4.35
C VAL A 125 7.52 -1.72 -5.72
N VAL A 126 7.74 -2.66 -6.66
CA VAL A 126 7.12 -2.64 -8.00
C VAL A 126 5.59 -2.70 -7.91
N LEU A 127 5.06 -3.44 -6.94
CA LEU A 127 3.62 -3.54 -6.67
C LEU A 127 3.06 -2.35 -5.87
N GLY A 128 3.89 -1.33 -5.57
CA GLY A 128 3.49 -0.18 -4.74
C GLY A 128 3.21 -0.55 -3.28
N TRP A 129 3.78 -1.65 -2.79
CA TRP A 129 3.61 -2.10 -1.42
C TRP A 129 4.74 -1.64 -0.52
N ASP A 130 4.45 -1.45 0.76
CA ASP A 130 5.46 -1.14 1.77
C ASP A 130 6.47 -2.29 1.89
N SER A 131 7.69 -2.03 1.43
CA SER A 131 8.80 -3.00 1.44
C SER A 131 9.45 -3.20 2.82
N ALA A 132 9.12 -2.35 3.79
CA ALA A 132 9.52 -2.53 5.19
C ALA A 132 8.61 -3.53 5.91
N SER A 133 7.36 -3.70 5.45
CA SER A 133 6.42 -4.66 5.99
C SER A 133 6.76 -6.10 5.59
N ALA A 134 7.08 -6.94 6.57
CA ALA A 134 7.42 -8.35 6.35
C ALA A 134 6.27 -9.13 5.66
N SER A 135 5.02 -8.85 6.03
CA SER A 135 3.85 -9.51 5.43
C SER A 135 3.66 -9.11 3.95
N ARG A 136 3.94 -7.85 3.59
CA ARG A 136 3.91 -7.40 2.18
C ARG A 136 5.02 -8.03 1.35
N VAL A 137 6.22 -8.14 1.91
CA VAL A 137 7.35 -8.82 1.25
C VAL A 137 7.04 -10.30 1.05
N GLU A 138 6.43 -10.97 2.03
CA GLU A 138 6.03 -12.37 1.89
C GLU A 138 4.90 -12.54 0.87
N GLY A 139 3.92 -11.64 0.85
CA GLY A 139 2.89 -11.62 -0.18
C GLY A 139 3.48 -11.48 -1.60
N ALA A 140 4.53 -10.67 -1.76
CA ALA A 140 5.21 -10.50 -3.04
C ALA A 140 5.99 -11.77 -3.42
N ARG A 141 6.64 -12.42 -2.45
CA ARG A 141 7.30 -13.71 -2.64
C ARG A 141 6.32 -14.79 -3.11
N ALA A 142 5.14 -14.88 -2.48
CA ALA A 142 4.11 -15.85 -2.87
C ALA A 142 3.63 -15.63 -4.32
N ARG A 143 3.52 -14.37 -4.77
CA ARG A 143 3.19 -14.05 -6.17
C ARG A 143 4.28 -14.46 -7.15
N LEU A 144 5.55 -14.25 -6.81
CA LEU A 144 6.69 -14.69 -7.63
C LEU A 144 6.75 -16.22 -7.72
N LYS A 145 6.57 -16.92 -6.60
CA LYS A 145 6.47 -18.39 -6.56
C LYS A 145 5.36 -18.91 -7.45
N ARG A 146 4.19 -18.26 -7.46
CA ARG A 146 3.10 -18.60 -8.38
C ARG A 146 3.51 -18.45 -9.86
N LEU A 147 4.26 -17.41 -10.22
CA LEU A 147 4.78 -17.27 -11.58
C LEU A 147 5.76 -18.40 -11.93
N VAL A 148 6.56 -18.85 -10.97
CA VAL A 148 7.46 -20.01 -11.14
C VAL A 148 6.67 -21.31 -11.36
N GLU A 149 5.69 -21.59 -10.51
CA GLU A 149 4.82 -22.77 -10.64
C GLU A 149 4.09 -22.84 -12.00
N ARG A 150 3.83 -21.67 -12.59
CA ARG A 150 3.16 -21.54 -13.89
C ARG A 150 4.14 -21.45 -15.06
N GLY A 151 5.44 -21.53 -14.82
CA GLY A 151 6.51 -21.55 -15.82
C GLY A 151 6.86 -20.18 -16.41
N TRP A 152 6.37 -19.08 -15.84
CA TRP A 152 6.67 -17.71 -16.30
C TRP A 152 8.02 -17.21 -15.81
N LEU A 153 8.43 -17.61 -14.61
CA LEU A 153 9.73 -17.31 -14.01
C LEU A 153 10.44 -18.60 -13.63
N VAL A 154 11.74 -18.52 -13.41
CA VAL A 154 12.53 -19.59 -12.80
C VAL A 154 13.24 -19.05 -11.56
N GLU A 155 13.48 -19.92 -10.59
CA GLU A 155 14.23 -19.57 -9.37
C GLU A 155 15.51 -20.40 -9.34
N GLU A 156 16.55 -19.89 -9.99
CA GLU A 156 17.86 -20.55 -10.04
C GLU A 156 18.57 -20.51 -8.69
N ARG A 157 18.37 -19.43 -7.94
CA ARG A 157 18.91 -19.25 -6.59
C ARG A 157 17.77 -18.92 -5.64
N PRO A 158 17.81 -19.42 -4.38
CA PRO A 158 16.76 -19.12 -3.41
C PRO A 158 16.47 -17.62 -3.29
N GLY A 159 15.22 -17.23 -3.58
CA GLY A 159 14.77 -15.84 -3.52
C GLY A 159 15.28 -14.93 -4.64
N ARG A 160 15.74 -15.48 -5.78
CA ARG A 160 16.05 -14.76 -7.01
C ARG A 160 15.27 -15.35 -8.17
N PHE A 161 14.37 -14.56 -8.73
CA PHE A 161 13.46 -14.97 -9.80
C PHE A 161 13.90 -14.35 -11.11
N THR A 162 14.28 -15.16 -12.09
CA THR A 162 14.75 -14.74 -13.41
C THR A 162 13.75 -15.14 -14.49
N LEU A 163 13.84 -14.50 -15.66
CA LEU A 163 13.12 -14.97 -16.82
C LEU A 163 13.70 -16.34 -17.24
N PRO A 164 12.85 -17.32 -17.59
CA PRO A 164 13.32 -18.54 -18.22
C PRO A 164 14.09 -18.19 -19.50
N ALA A 165 15.22 -18.86 -19.71
CA ALA A 165 15.97 -18.73 -20.95
C ALA A 165 15.05 -18.97 -22.15
N PRO A 166 15.26 -18.28 -23.30
CA PRO A 166 14.57 -18.63 -24.52
C PRO A 166 14.93 -20.09 -24.83
N GLU A 167 13.95 -20.97 -24.69
CA GLU A 167 14.09 -22.37 -25.08
C GLU A 167 14.21 -22.35 -26.59
N GLN A 168 15.41 -22.68 -27.09
CA GLN A 168 15.56 -23.19 -28.44
C GLN A 168 14.55 -24.32 -28.60
N ASP A 169 13.71 -24.23 -29.63
CA ASP A 169 12.72 -25.22 -29.97
C ASP A 169 13.26 -26.64 -29.73
N ALA A 170 12.59 -27.40 -28.87
CA ALA A 170 12.67 -28.85 -28.88
C ALA A 170 11.95 -29.39 -30.14
N ALA A 171 12.40 -28.94 -31.31
CA ALA A 171 12.14 -29.54 -32.60
C ALA A 171 13.31 -30.50 -32.87
N GLY A 172 13.11 -31.80 -32.64
CA GLY A 172 14.10 -32.79 -33.06
C GLY A 172 14.18 -34.12 -32.32
N ALA A 173 13.07 -34.66 -31.78
CA ALA A 173 12.96 -36.10 -31.54
C ALA A 173 12.00 -36.74 -32.56
N GLY A 174 12.17 -36.36 -33.82
CA GLY A 174 11.62 -37.06 -34.97
C GLY A 174 12.45 -38.33 -35.20
N ARG A 175 11.91 -39.45 -34.75
CA ARG A 175 12.32 -40.81 -35.08
C ARG A 175 12.54 -40.95 -36.60
N PRO A 176 13.74 -41.31 -37.11
CA PRO A 176 13.84 -41.90 -38.42
C PRO A 176 13.61 -43.41 -38.27
N GLY A 177 12.43 -43.86 -38.69
CA GLY A 177 12.30 -45.21 -39.19
C GLY A 177 12.87 -45.28 -40.61
N GLY A 178 13.50 -46.40 -40.95
CA GLY A 178 13.76 -46.79 -42.33
C GLY A 178 15.21 -47.19 -42.62
N GLY A 179 15.44 -48.49 -42.77
CA GLY A 179 16.68 -49.04 -43.30
C GLY A 179 16.58 -50.55 -43.50
N SER A 180 15.96 -50.92 -44.62
CA SER A 180 15.98 -52.19 -45.39
C SER A 180 15.72 -53.53 -44.70
#